data_AF-A0A2M6WZZ5-F1
#
_entry.id   AF-A0A2M6WZZ5-F1
#
_cell.length_a   1.000
_cell.length_b   1.000
_cell.length_c   1.000
_cell.angle_alpha   90.00
_cell.angle_beta   90.00
_cell.angle_gamma   90.00
#
_symmetry.space_group_name_H-M   'P 1'
#
loop_
_entity.id
_entity.type
_entity.pdbx_description
1 polymer ?
#
loop_
_entity_poly.entity_id
_entity_poly.type
_entity_poly.pdbx_seq_one_letter_code
_entity_poly.pdbx_strand_id
1 'polypeptide(L)'
;AVEKYDWTKGFKFSTYATWWIRQAITRAIADQARTIRIPVHMVETINKLIRTQRKLMQDLGREPTDEEVAEELETTPEKVREILKIAQKTTSLETPIGDDEDSMLGDFIPDERQATPYESTS
;
A
#
# COMPACT_ATOMS: atom_id res chain seq x y z
N ALA A 1 -7.70 26.23 -3.70
CA ALA A 1 -6.64 27.00 -4.40
C ALA A 1 -7.11 28.42 -4.71
N VAL A 2 -8.23 28.59 -5.42
CA VAL A 2 -8.82 29.91 -5.75
C VAL A 2 -9.11 30.74 -4.50
N GLU A 3 -9.72 30.15 -3.47
CA GLU A 3 -10.08 30.83 -2.20
C GLU A 3 -8.88 31.42 -1.43
N LYS A 4 -7.69 30.83 -1.57
CA LYS A 4 -6.48 31.21 -0.81
C LYS A 4 -5.45 31.93 -1.68
N TYR A 5 -5.79 32.30 -2.91
CA TYR A 5 -4.87 32.97 -3.82
C TYR A 5 -4.91 34.48 -3.62
N ASP A 6 -3.73 35.09 -3.51
CA ASP A 6 -3.58 36.53 -3.39
C ASP A 6 -2.74 37.05 -4.56
N TRP A 7 -3.38 37.81 -5.44
CA TRP A 7 -2.77 38.34 -6.65
C TRP A 7 -1.80 39.49 -6.37
N THR A 8 -1.89 40.14 -5.20
CA THR A 8 -0.99 41.25 -4.81
C THR A 8 0.44 40.79 -4.54
N LYS A 9 0.63 39.48 -4.31
CA LYS A 9 1.94 38.86 -4.07
C LYS A 9 2.77 38.65 -5.34
N GLY A 10 2.24 38.97 -6.52
CA GLY A 10 3.00 38.98 -7.79
C GLY A 10 3.34 37.61 -8.38
N PHE A 11 2.84 36.50 -7.82
CA PHE A 11 3.04 35.15 -8.36
C PHE A 11 1.91 34.76 -9.32
N LYS A 12 2.24 34.00 -10.38
CA LYS A 12 1.23 33.46 -11.28
C LYS A 12 0.33 32.45 -10.55
N PHE A 13 -0.98 32.53 -10.79
CA PHE A 13 -1.96 31.60 -10.21
C PHE A 13 -1.63 30.13 -10.53
N SER A 14 -1.18 29.82 -11.74
CA SER A 14 -0.81 28.45 -12.14
C SER A 14 0.24 27.85 -11.22
N THR A 15 1.30 28.60 -10.91
CA THR A 15 2.38 28.18 -10.00
C THR A 15 1.85 27.84 -8.61
N TYR A 16 0.93 28.66 -8.08
CA TYR A 16 0.32 28.42 -6.77
C TYR A 16 -0.67 27.25 -6.79
N ALA A 17 -1.55 27.21 -7.80
CA ALA A 17 -2.60 26.20 -7.93
C ALA A 17 -2.02 24.80 -8.10
N THR A 18 -0.91 24.63 -8.84
CA THR A 18 -0.26 23.32 -9.02
C THR A 18 0.10 22.64 -7.70
N TRP A 19 0.59 23.38 -6.70
CA TRP A 19 0.87 22.82 -5.38
C TRP A 19 -0.38 22.29 -4.69
N TRP A 20 -1.47 23.05 -4.70
CA TRP A 20 -2.73 22.65 -4.10
C TRP A 20 -3.38 21.46 -4.83
N ILE A 21 -3.31 21.44 -6.15
CA ILE A 21 -3.83 20.33 -6.97
C ILE A 21 -3.04 19.06 -6.67
N ARG A 22 -1.70 19.13 -6.67
CA ARG A 22 -0.84 17.99 -6.35
C ARG A 22 -1.11 17.48 -4.94
N GLN A 23 -1.15 18.38 -3.94
CA GLN A 23 -1.43 18.01 -2.55
C GLN A 23 -2.78 17.31 -2.39
N ALA A 24 -3.83 17.85 -3.00
CA ALA A 24 -5.17 17.28 -2.91
C ALA A 24 -5.24 15.88 -3.55
N ILE A 25 -4.65 15.71 -4.73
CA ILE A 25 -4.62 14.41 -5.42
C ILE A 25 -3.79 13.40 -4.64
N THR A 26 -2.57 13.74 -4.23
CA THR A 26 -1.70 12.83 -3.46
C THR A 26 -2.36 12.40 -2.15
N ARG A 27 -3.04 13.30 -1.46
CA ARG A 27 -3.79 12.98 -0.24
C ARG A 27 -4.99 12.08 -0.52
N ALA A 28 -5.79 12.39 -1.54
CA ALA A 28 -6.95 11.56 -1.89
C ALA A 28 -6.53 10.13 -2.26
N ILE A 29 -5.42 9.97 -3.01
CA ILE A 29 -4.86 8.66 -3.32
C ILE A 29 -4.42 7.93 -2.03
N ALA A 30 -3.73 8.61 -1.12
CA ALA A 30 -3.30 7.99 0.13
C ALA A 30 -4.48 7.54 1.02
N ASP A 31 -5.55 8.34 1.07
CA ASP A 31 -6.69 8.09 1.94
C ASP A 31 -7.70 7.09 1.35
N GLN A 32 -7.84 7.00 0.03
CA GLN A 32 -8.94 6.28 -0.63
C GLN A 32 -8.53 5.16 -1.60
N ALA A 33 -7.25 5.06 -2.01
CA ALA A 33 -6.88 4.14 -3.09
C ALA A 33 -6.79 2.65 -2.68
N ARG A 34 -6.95 2.33 -1.38
CA ARG A 34 -6.87 0.94 -0.90
C ARG A 34 -8.20 0.49 -0.31
N THR A 35 -8.53 -0.79 -0.52
CA THR A 35 -9.68 -1.47 0.07
C THR A 35 -9.67 -1.38 1.60
N ILE A 36 -8.50 -1.58 2.21
CA ILE A 36 -8.27 -1.39 3.63
C ILE A 36 -7.53 -0.06 3.81
N ARG A 37 -8.16 0.89 4.51
CA ARG A 37 -7.61 2.23 4.71
C ARG A 37 -6.37 2.18 5.61
N ILE A 38 -5.26 2.73 5.12
CA ILE A 38 -3.99 2.84 5.85
C ILE A 38 -3.74 4.32 6.18
N PRO A 39 -3.30 4.68 7.40
CA PRO A 39 -2.95 6.06 7.74
C PRO A 39 -1.85 6.66 6.84
N VAL A 40 -1.91 7.97 6.57
CA VAL A 40 -0.98 8.66 5.64
C VAL A 40 0.50 8.48 6.01
N HIS A 41 0.86 8.60 7.30
CA HIS A 41 2.24 8.42 7.76
C HIS A 41 2.78 6.99 7.49
N MET A 42 1.90 5.99 7.49
CA MET A 42 2.26 4.62 7.12
C MET A 42 2.47 4.49 5.61
N VAL A 43 1.67 5.17 4.78
CA VAL A 43 1.89 5.22 3.32
C VAL A 43 3.21 5.89 2.97
N GLU A 44 3.57 6.97 3.66
CA GLU A 44 4.88 7.62 3.51
C GLU A 44 6.01 6.67 3.90
N THR A 45 5.85 5.93 4.99
CA THR A 45 6.84 4.93 5.45
C THR A 45 7.01 3.80 4.43
N ILE A 46 5.91 3.28 3.87
CA ILE A 46 5.94 2.28 2.80
C ILE A 46 6.66 2.82 1.55
N ASN A 47 6.37 4.05 1.13
CA ASN A 47 7.03 4.67 -0.03
C ASN A 47 8.53 4.89 0.20
N LYS A 48 8.94 5.27 1.43
CA LYS A 48 10.35 5.36 1.83
C LYS A 48 11.01 4.00 1.73
N LEU A 49 10.40 2.96 2.30
CA LEU A 49 10.91 1.58 2.25
C LEU A 49 11.11 1.11 0.80
N ILE A 50 10.11 1.28 -0.07
CA ILE A 50 10.21 0.88 -1.49
C ILE A 50 11.32 1.65 -2.21
N ARG A 51 11.48 2.95 -1.91
CA ARG A 51 12.56 3.76 -2.49
C ARG A 51 13.93 3.27 -2.01
N THR A 52 14.08 2.96 -0.72
CA THR A 52 15.32 2.45 -0.14
C THR A 52 15.66 1.07 -0.70
N GLN A 53 14.70 0.14 -0.77
CA GLN A 53 14.89 -1.16 -1.41
C GLN A 53 15.38 -1.02 -2.86
N ARG A 54 14.78 -0.12 -3.65
CA ARG A 54 15.20 0.11 -5.05
C ARG A 54 16.62 0.67 -5.15
N LYS A 55 17.01 1.56 -4.23
CA LYS A 55 18.36 2.11 -4.16
C LYS A 55 19.36 1.00 -3.82
N LEU A 56 19.12 0.24 -2.75
CA LEU A 56 19.97 -0.87 -2.34
C LEU A 56 20.05 -1.97 -3.40
N MET A 57 18.96 -2.24 -4.12
CA MET A 57 18.95 -3.19 -5.23
C MET A 57 19.87 -2.75 -6.38
N GLN A 58 19.94 -1.44 -6.66
CA GLN A 58 20.88 -0.89 -7.65
C GLN A 58 22.33 -0.99 -7.17
N ASP A 59 22.58 -0.70 -5.89
CA ASP A 59 23.93 -0.69 -5.31
C ASP A 59 24.50 -2.11 -5.12
N LEU A 60 23.66 -3.08 -4.72
CA LEU A 60 24.06 -4.45 -4.42
C LEU A 60 23.94 -5.41 -5.62
N GLY A 61 23.19 -5.03 -6.66
CA GLY A 61 22.92 -5.88 -7.83
C GLY A 61 22.07 -7.13 -7.52
N ARG A 62 21.47 -7.20 -6.33
CA ARG A 62 20.55 -8.27 -5.88
C ARG A 62 19.42 -7.66 -5.05
N GLU A 63 18.38 -8.44 -4.77
CA GLU A 63 17.37 -8.01 -3.81
C GLU A 63 18.00 -7.85 -2.41
N PRO A 64 17.79 -6.70 -1.74
CA PRO A 64 18.32 -6.46 -0.40
C PRO A 64 17.53 -7.25 0.64
N THR A 65 18.22 -7.69 1.68
CA THR A 65 17.60 -8.37 2.83
C THR A 65 16.87 -7.37 3.74
N ASP A 66 15.92 -7.87 4.53
CA ASP A 66 15.17 -7.03 5.48
C ASP A 66 16.09 -6.35 6.51
N GLU A 67 17.22 -6.98 6.85
CA GLU A 67 18.23 -6.43 7.77
C GLU A 67 18.97 -5.25 7.15
N GLU A 68 19.44 -5.38 5.91
CA GLU A 68 20.10 -4.30 5.16
C GLU A 68 19.16 -3.10 4.95
N VAL A 69 17.88 -3.37 4.68
CA VAL A 69 16.86 -2.31 4.54
C VAL A 69 16.57 -1.64 5.88
N ALA A 70 16.56 -2.40 6.97
CA ALA A 70 16.32 -1.87 8.31
C ALA A 70 17.47 -0.98 8.78
N GLU A 71 18.71 -1.36 8.49
CA GLU A 71 19.91 -0.56 8.79
C GLU A 71 19.88 0.79 8.08
N GLU A 72 19.61 0.82 6.77
CA GLU A 72 19.51 2.07 5.99
C GLU A 72 18.29 2.93 6.37
N LEU A 73 17.24 2.33 6.95
CA LEU A 73 16.05 3.04 7.44
C LEU A 73 16.11 3.40 8.93
N GLU A 74 17.21 3.10 9.63
CA GLU A 74 17.40 3.31 11.07
C GLU A 74 16.25 2.70 11.91
N THR A 75 15.80 1.50 11.54
CA THR A 75 14.67 0.81 12.18
C THR A 75 14.99 -0.65 12.46
N THR A 76 14.04 -1.40 13.03
CA THR A 76 14.23 -2.83 13.30
C THR A 76 13.79 -3.70 12.12
N PRO A 77 14.46 -4.84 11.87
CA PRO A 77 14.04 -5.79 10.84
C PRO A 77 12.61 -6.31 11.05
N GLU A 78 12.17 -6.45 12.31
CA GLU A 78 10.79 -6.79 12.66
C GLU A 78 9.80 -5.76 12.13
N LYS A 79 10.15 -4.47 12.25
CA LYS A 79 9.28 -3.38 11.80
C LYS A 79 9.20 -3.34 10.29
N VAL A 80 10.31 -3.56 9.58
CA VAL A 80 10.35 -3.71 8.12
C VAL A 80 9.42 -4.85 7.67
N ARG A 81 9.52 -6.02 8.30
CA ARG A 81 8.63 -7.17 8.03
C ARG A 81 7.16 -6.85 8.27
N GLU A 82 6.84 -6.14 9.35
CA GLU A 82 5.46 -5.71 9.63
C GLU A 82 4.94 -4.74 8.56
N ILE A 83 5.75 -3.76 8.16
CA ILE A 83 5.38 -2.79 7.11
C ILE A 83 5.17 -3.49 5.77
N LEU A 84 6.03 -4.45 5.42
CA LEU A 84 5.88 -5.26 4.21
C LEU A 84 4.57 -6.04 4.19
N LYS A 85 4.19 -6.65 5.32
CA LYS A 85 2.88 -7.33 5.48
C LYS A 85 1.72 -6.36 5.28
N ILE A 86 1.78 -5.18 5.89
CA ILE A 86 0.73 -4.15 5.75
C ILE A 86 0.65 -3.61 4.31
N ALA A 87 1.78 -3.58 3.60
CA ALA A 87 1.85 -3.08 2.23
C ALA A 87 1.23 -4.04 1.19
N GLN A 88 0.99 -5.30 1.54
CA GLN A 88 0.37 -6.29 0.65
C GLN A 88 -1.03 -5.84 0.21
N LYS A 89 -1.30 -5.97 -1.08
CA LYS A 89 -2.62 -5.66 -1.66
C LYS A 89 -3.54 -6.85 -1.50
N THR A 90 -4.84 -6.58 -1.31
CA THR A 90 -5.87 -7.62 -1.34
C THR A 90 -5.99 -8.21 -2.75
N THR A 91 -5.99 -9.54 -2.84
CA THR A 91 -6.26 -10.27 -4.09
C THR A 91 -7.77 -10.42 -4.29
N SER A 92 -8.23 -10.47 -5.54
CA SER A 92 -9.64 -10.70 -5.84
C SER A 92 -10.00 -12.17 -5.65
N LEU A 93 -11.16 -12.45 -5.07
CA LEU A 93 -11.70 -13.82 -4.97
C LEU A 93 -12.07 -14.40 -6.34
N GLU A 94 -12.32 -13.55 -7.33
CA GLU A 94 -12.61 -13.92 -8.71
C GLU A 94 -11.34 -14.16 -9.55
N THR A 95 -10.17 -14.21 -8.90
CA THR A 95 -8.93 -14.49 -9.61
C THR A 95 -8.96 -15.96 -10.05
N PRO A 96 -8.87 -16.27 -11.35
CA PRO A 96 -8.88 -17.65 -11.82
C PRO A 96 -7.63 -18.38 -11.32
N ILE A 97 -7.77 -19.68 -11.02
CA ILE A 97 -6.68 -20.50 -10.52
C ILE A 97 -6.52 -21.77 -11.36
N GLY A 98 -5.30 -22.00 -11.86
CA GLY A 98 -5.02 -23.08 -12.80
C GLY A 98 -5.37 -22.73 -14.25
N ASP A 99 -5.37 -23.74 -15.12
CA ASP A 99 -5.70 -23.61 -16.55
C ASP A 99 -7.20 -23.80 -16.83
N ASP A 100 -7.99 -24.22 -15.83
CA ASP A 100 -9.43 -24.39 -15.95
C ASP A 100 -10.13 -23.05 -15.67
N GLU A 101 -10.81 -22.50 -16.70
CA GLU A 101 -11.49 -21.19 -16.64
C GLU A 101 -12.62 -21.11 -15.59
N ASP A 102 -13.08 -22.25 -15.09
CA ASP A 102 -14.18 -22.34 -14.12
C ASP A 102 -13.72 -22.31 -12.65
N SER A 103 -12.42 -22.41 -12.36
CA SER A 103 -11.92 -22.44 -10.98
C SER A 103 -11.51 -21.06 -10.51
N MET A 104 -12.21 -20.50 -9.51
CA MET A 104 -11.89 -19.21 -8.90
C MET A 104 -11.21 -19.40 -7.54
N LEU A 105 -10.36 -18.44 -7.14
CA LEU A 105 -9.72 -18.44 -5.82
C LEU A 105 -10.73 -18.57 -4.67
N GLY A 106 -11.91 -17.96 -4.81
CA GLY A 106 -12.98 -18.01 -3.82
C GLY A 106 -13.53 -19.42 -3.55
N ASP A 107 -13.49 -20.30 -4.55
CA ASP A 107 -14.01 -21.67 -4.43
C ASP A 107 -13.17 -22.54 -3.47
N PHE A 108 -11.93 -22.14 -3.21
CA PHE A 108 -10.99 -22.84 -2.34
C PHE A 108 -10.97 -22.32 -0.90
N ILE A 109 -11.79 -21.32 -0.56
CA ILE A 109 -11.84 -20.76 0.79
C ILE A 109 -12.98 -21.43 1.58
N PRO A 110 -12.67 -22.32 2.54
CA PRO A 110 -13.69 -22.99 3.34
C PRO A 110 -14.34 -22.02 4.33
N ASP A 111 -15.61 -22.26 4.67
CA ASP A 111 -16.29 -21.57 5.76
C ASP A 111 -15.94 -22.23 7.11
N GLU A 112 -15.14 -21.55 7.91
CA GLU A 112 -14.75 -22.00 9.26
C GLU A 112 -15.80 -21.71 10.34
N ARG A 113 -16.85 -20.94 10.02
CA ARG A 113 -17.87 -20.53 11.00
C ARG A 113 -19.08 -21.47 11.05
N GLN A 114 -19.26 -22.27 10.01
CA GLN A 114 -20.37 -23.21 9.94
C GLN A 114 -20.04 -24.46 10.75
N ALA A 115 -20.88 -24.76 11.74
CA ALA A 115 -20.76 -26.01 12.49
C ALA A 115 -20.87 -27.19 11.54
N THR A 116 -19.99 -28.17 11.71
CA THR A 116 -20.04 -29.36 10.87
C THR A 116 -21.32 -30.15 11.16
N PRO A 117 -21.89 -30.89 10.18
CA PRO A 117 -23.09 -31.71 10.40
C PRO A 117 -22.96 -32.70 11.57
N TYR A 118 -21.73 -33.07 11.92
CA TYR A 118 -21.39 -33.92 13.06
C TYR A 118 -21.57 -33.20 14.41
N GLU A 119 -21.18 -31.93 14.49
CA GLU A 119 -21.32 -31.10 15.69
C GLU A 119 -22.77 -30.64 15.91
N SER A 120 -23.58 -30.48 14.85
CA SER A 120 -24.97 -30.01 14.96
C SER A 120 -25.99 -31.07 15.37
N THR A 121 -25.64 -32.36 15.29
CA THR A 121 -26.56 -33.49 15.54
C THR A 121 -26.29 -34.19 16.89
N SER A 122 -25.31 -33.70 17.66
CA SER A 122 -24.89 -34.26 18.96
C SER A 122 -25.53 -33.56 20.15
#